data_AF-A0A973G2R3-F1
#
_entry.id   AF-A0A973G2R3-F1
#
_cell.length_a   1.000
_cell.length_b   1.000
_cell.length_c   1.000
_cell.angle_alpha   90.00
_cell.angle_beta   90.00
_cell.angle_gamma   90.00
#
_symmetry.space_group_name_H-M   'P 1'
#
loop_
_entity.id
_entity.type
_entity.pdbx_description
1 polymer ?
#
loop_
_entity_poly.entity_id
_entity_poly.type
_entity_poly.pdbx_seq_one_letter_code
_entity_poly.pdbx_strand_id
1 'polypeptide(L)'
;MWAIIVSYLAVFCDDVKFNSFRLNRIPRMYVFNWDEIPGKDSERFLEFLTQNFGIQWAKTAKITKFDEGKTLRVSTEKASISLKLNDKETEFILEIDDSRTNKFIAKLENRRLNIYQRINKWSHGTPEESWDLWHDGWAP
;
A
#
# COMPACT_ATOMS: atom_id res chain seq x y z
N MET A 1 -35.45 -9.98 -39.28
CA MET A 1 -35.79 -8.66 -38.69
C MET A 1 -35.92 -8.88 -37.18
N TRP A 2 -34.94 -8.37 -36.41
CA TRP A 2 -34.93 -8.11 -34.95
C TRP A 2 -35.17 -9.27 -33.96
N ALA A 3 -34.09 -9.90 -33.47
CA ALA A 3 -34.06 -10.55 -32.16
C ALA A 3 -32.60 -10.82 -31.68
N ILE A 4 -31.76 -9.79 -31.54
CA ILE A 4 -30.44 -9.93 -30.87
C ILE A 4 -30.10 -8.67 -30.07
N ILE A 5 -30.86 -8.29 -29.04
CA ILE A 5 -30.38 -7.28 -28.06
C ILE A 5 -30.87 -7.55 -26.62
N VAL A 6 -30.96 -8.80 -26.18
CA VAL A 6 -31.15 -9.06 -24.72
C VAL A 6 -30.25 -10.19 -24.24
N SER A 7 -28.93 -10.01 -24.41
CA SER A 7 -27.93 -10.90 -23.79
C SER A 7 -26.70 -10.14 -23.24
N TYR A 8 -26.65 -8.81 -23.36
CA TYR A 8 -25.46 -8.02 -23.03
C TYR A 8 -25.43 -7.40 -21.62
N LEU A 9 -26.35 -7.75 -20.72
CA LEU A 9 -26.35 -7.24 -19.33
C LEU A 9 -25.91 -8.27 -18.27
N ALA A 10 -25.68 -9.53 -18.63
CA ALA A 10 -25.19 -10.53 -17.68
C ALA A 10 -23.66 -10.68 -17.65
N VAL A 11 -22.93 -10.11 -18.62
CA VAL A 11 -21.47 -10.33 -18.75
C VAL A 11 -20.63 -9.32 -17.95
N PHE A 12 -21.22 -8.28 -17.37
CA PHE A 12 -20.46 -7.24 -16.64
C PHE A 12 -20.44 -7.39 -15.11
N CYS A 13 -20.85 -8.55 -14.56
CA CYS A 13 -20.86 -8.76 -13.09
C CYS A 13 -19.84 -9.81 -12.60
N ASP A 14 -19.35 -10.70 -13.47
CA ASP A 14 -18.58 -11.86 -13.01
C ASP A 14 -17.05 -11.66 -12.97
N ASP A 15 -16.51 -10.68 -13.72
CA ASP A 15 -15.07 -10.36 -13.68
C ASP A 15 -14.62 -9.75 -12.33
N VAL A 16 -15.52 -9.06 -11.62
CA VAL A 16 -15.21 -8.50 -10.29
C VAL A 16 -15.17 -9.59 -9.22
N LYS A 17 -15.98 -10.65 -9.36
CA LYS A 17 -16.06 -11.72 -8.37
C LYS A 17 -14.91 -12.72 -8.50
N PHE A 18 -14.46 -13.03 -9.72
CA PHE A 18 -13.39 -14.01 -9.94
C PHE A 18 -12.02 -13.54 -9.42
N ASN A 19 -11.74 -12.22 -9.43
CA ASN A 19 -10.52 -11.65 -8.87
C ASN A 19 -10.57 -11.46 -7.33
N SER A 20 -11.78 -11.48 -6.74
CA SER A 20 -11.98 -11.32 -5.29
C SER A 20 -11.61 -12.58 -4.48
N PHE A 21 -11.66 -13.77 -5.10
CA PHE A 21 -11.42 -15.03 -4.38
C PHE A 21 -9.92 -15.32 -4.13
N ARG A 22 -9.00 -14.76 -4.93
CA ARG A 22 -7.54 -14.94 -4.74
C ARG A 22 -6.86 -13.84 -3.89
N LEU A 23 -7.49 -12.70 -3.67
CA LEU A 23 -6.88 -11.58 -2.92
C LEU A 23 -7.17 -11.60 -1.41
N ASN A 24 -8.04 -12.49 -0.94
CA ASN A 24 -8.40 -12.57 0.48
C ASN A 24 -7.39 -13.31 1.37
N ARG A 25 -6.30 -13.87 0.80
CA ARG A 25 -5.27 -14.62 1.54
C ARG A 25 -3.91 -13.93 1.66
N ILE A 26 -3.74 -12.73 1.09
CA ILE A 26 -2.48 -11.99 1.25
C ILE A 26 -2.56 -11.21 2.56
N PRO A 27 -1.69 -11.50 3.55
CA PRO A 27 -1.61 -10.70 4.76
C PRO A 27 -1.24 -9.25 4.40
N ARG A 28 -1.92 -8.30 5.05
CA ARG A 28 -1.78 -6.87 4.79
C ARG A 28 -1.44 -6.17 6.09
N MET A 29 -0.46 -5.28 6.05
CA MET A 29 -0.09 -4.46 7.19
C MET A 29 -0.70 -3.08 7.04
N TYR A 30 -1.36 -2.60 8.09
CA TYR A 30 -1.86 -1.23 8.13
C TYR A 30 -0.68 -0.24 8.18
N VAL A 31 -0.67 0.73 7.27
CA VAL A 31 0.43 1.69 7.12
C VAL A 31 0.08 3.03 7.75
N PHE A 32 -1.03 3.66 7.37
CA PHE A 32 -1.55 4.92 7.92
C PHE A 32 -2.97 5.19 7.40
N ASN A 33 -3.64 6.17 8.00
CA ASN A 33 -4.90 6.71 7.54
C ASN A 33 -4.66 7.89 6.59
N TRP A 34 -5.27 7.84 5.40
CA TRP A 34 -5.13 8.89 4.39
C TRP A 34 -5.79 10.20 4.82
N ASP A 35 -6.99 10.13 5.39
CA ASP A 35 -7.80 11.32 5.73
C ASP A 35 -7.16 12.15 6.85
N GLU A 36 -6.34 11.52 7.69
CA GLU A 36 -5.60 12.13 8.80
C GLU A 36 -4.23 12.70 8.35
N ILE A 37 -4.01 12.87 7.04
CA ILE A 37 -2.81 13.48 6.45
C ILE A 37 -3.21 14.66 5.55
N PRO A 38 -2.60 15.86 5.68
CA PRO A 38 -1.77 16.26 6.80
C PRO A 38 -2.60 16.32 8.10
N GLY A 39 -2.05 15.80 9.20
CA GLY A 39 -2.73 15.73 10.49
C GLY A 39 -2.09 14.71 11.40
N LYS A 40 -2.93 13.93 12.10
CA LYS A 40 -2.52 12.97 13.12
C LYS A 40 -1.57 11.89 12.61
N ASP A 41 -1.75 11.44 11.37
CA ASP A 41 -0.95 10.34 10.79
C ASP A 41 0.24 10.84 9.95
N SER A 42 0.49 12.16 9.90
CA SER A 42 1.62 12.73 9.16
C SER A 42 2.96 12.15 9.60
N GLU A 43 3.24 12.14 10.91
CA GLU A 43 4.51 11.67 11.46
C GLU A 43 4.74 10.19 11.12
N ARG A 44 3.72 9.37 11.34
CA ARG A 44 3.71 7.95 10.98
C ARG A 44 4.00 7.72 9.49
N PHE A 45 3.43 8.54 8.61
CA PHE A 45 3.71 8.45 7.18
C PHE A 45 5.17 8.83 6.84
N LEU A 46 5.71 9.89 7.43
CA LEU A 46 7.10 10.30 7.23
C LEU A 46 8.10 9.26 7.78
N GLU A 47 7.80 8.66 8.93
CA GLU A 47 8.58 7.55 9.50
C GLU A 47 8.57 6.33 8.58
N PHE A 48 7.40 5.97 8.04
CA PHE A 48 7.27 4.89 7.07
C PHE A 48 8.13 5.13 5.81
N LEU A 49 8.13 6.35 5.25
CA LEU A 49 9.00 6.70 4.13
C LEU A 49 10.49 6.59 4.49
N THR A 50 10.84 6.98 5.71
CA THR A 50 12.22 6.89 6.21
C THR A 50 12.68 5.44 6.35
N GLN A 51 11.89 4.61 7.02
CA GLN A 51 12.25 3.23 7.38
C GLN A 51 12.19 2.28 6.17
N ASN A 52 11.16 2.39 5.33
CA ASN A 52 10.91 1.43 4.26
C ASN A 52 11.58 1.81 2.93
N PHE A 53 11.89 3.10 2.73
CA PHE A 53 12.46 3.58 1.46
C PHE A 53 13.80 4.32 1.62
N GLY A 54 14.28 4.53 2.86
CA GLY A 54 15.54 5.20 3.16
C GLY A 54 15.50 6.72 2.98
N ILE A 55 14.31 7.33 2.96
CA ILE A 55 14.11 8.72 2.57
C ILE A 55 14.24 9.64 3.79
N GLN A 56 15.47 9.85 4.25
CA GLN A 56 15.74 10.62 5.48
C GLN A 56 15.25 12.07 5.42
N TRP A 57 15.32 12.70 4.24
CA TRP A 57 14.88 14.08 4.06
C TRP A 57 13.37 14.27 4.25
N ALA A 58 12.57 13.19 4.21
CA ALA A 58 11.13 13.26 4.39
C ALA A 58 10.75 13.84 5.77
N LYS A 59 11.57 13.63 6.81
CA LYS A 59 11.31 14.12 8.18
C LYS A 59 11.19 15.64 8.29
N THR A 60 11.91 16.37 7.44
CA THR A 60 11.88 17.85 7.41
C THR A 60 11.07 18.38 6.23
N ALA A 61 10.40 17.50 5.48
CA ALA A 61 9.71 17.86 4.26
C ALA A 61 8.32 18.45 4.55
N LYS A 62 7.87 19.29 3.64
CA LYS A 62 6.50 19.81 3.67
C LYS A 62 5.56 18.78 3.04
N ILE A 63 4.45 18.52 3.72
CA ILE A 63 3.36 17.68 3.22
C ILE A 63 2.26 18.59 2.65
N THR A 64 1.83 18.33 1.42
CA THR A 64 0.71 19.04 0.77
C THR A 64 -0.22 18.05 0.09
N LYS A 65 -1.53 18.32 0.17
CA LYS A 65 -2.57 17.64 -0.63
C LYS A 65 -3.11 18.58 -1.68
N PHE A 66 -3.37 18.04 -2.86
CA PHE A 66 -4.02 18.75 -3.98
C PHE A 66 -4.81 17.75 -4.82
N ASP A 67 -5.38 18.21 -5.93
CA ASP A 67 -6.25 17.40 -6.79
C ASP A 67 -7.42 16.82 -5.99
N GLU A 68 -8.14 17.71 -5.30
CA GLU A 68 -9.28 17.36 -4.42
C GLU A 68 -8.91 16.34 -3.32
N GLY A 69 -7.63 16.29 -2.95
CA GLY A 69 -7.13 15.37 -1.93
C GLY A 69 -6.85 13.96 -2.44
N LYS A 70 -6.80 13.75 -3.76
CA LYS A 70 -6.40 12.48 -4.41
C LYS A 70 -4.89 12.33 -4.53
N THR A 71 -4.16 13.43 -4.45
CA THR A 71 -2.69 13.45 -4.53
C THR A 71 -2.09 14.09 -3.29
N LEU A 72 -1.12 13.39 -2.70
CA LEU A 72 -0.29 13.86 -1.60
C LEU A 72 1.14 14.03 -2.11
N ARG A 73 1.76 15.16 -1.80
CA ARG A 73 3.15 15.43 -2.12
C ARG A 73 3.93 15.72 -0.85
N VAL A 74 5.10 15.09 -0.77
CA VAL A 74 6.11 15.34 0.26
C VAL A 74 7.30 15.95 -0.45
N SER A 75 7.68 17.17 -0.09
CA SER A 75 8.72 17.87 -0.84
C SER A 75 9.60 18.75 0.04
N THR A 76 10.85 18.85 -0.37
CA THR A 76 11.81 19.89 0.04
C THR A 76 12.13 20.75 -1.20
N GLU A 77 13.08 21.67 -1.07
CA GLU A 77 13.58 22.43 -2.22
C GLU A 77 14.29 21.57 -3.27
N LYS A 78 14.83 20.40 -2.86
CA LYS A 78 15.73 19.58 -3.69
C LYS A 78 15.13 18.26 -4.14
N ALA A 79 14.09 17.77 -3.47
CA ALA A 79 13.53 16.45 -3.71
C ALA A 79 12.03 16.44 -3.45
N SER A 80 11.29 15.60 -4.17
CA SER A 80 9.87 15.39 -3.94
C SER A 80 9.43 13.94 -4.15
N ILE A 81 8.31 13.60 -3.52
CA ILE A 81 7.66 12.30 -3.66
C ILE A 81 6.17 12.57 -3.80
N SER A 82 5.52 11.83 -4.68
CA SER A 82 4.07 11.86 -4.86
C SER A 82 3.46 10.54 -4.44
N LEU A 83 2.29 10.61 -3.81
CA LEU A 83 1.43 9.48 -3.52
C LEU A 83 0.05 9.79 -4.09
N LYS A 84 -0.37 9.01 -5.09
CA LYS A 84 -1.58 9.28 -5.87
C LYS A 84 -2.57 8.12 -5.82
N LEU A 85 -3.84 8.43 -5.60
CA LEU A 85 -4.93 7.47 -5.72
C LEU A 85 -5.18 7.11 -7.19
N ASN A 86 -5.30 5.82 -7.50
CA ASN A 86 -5.61 5.37 -8.85
C ASN A 86 -7.07 5.71 -9.25
N ASP A 87 -7.37 5.65 -10.55
CA ASP A 87 -8.70 6.00 -11.09
C ASP A 87 -9.83 5.07 -10.58
N LYS A 88 -9.46 3.88 -10.09
CA LYS A 88 -10.41 2.91 -9.51
C LYS A 88 -10.60 3.09 -8.00
N GLU A 89 -9.87 4.02 -7.38
CA GLU A 89 -9.87 4.31 -5.94
C GLU A 89 -9.56 3.10 -5.04
N THR A 90 -8.82 2.12 -5.57
CA THR A 90 -8.45 0.88 -4.89
C THR A 90 -6.99 0.82 -4.46
N GLU A 91 -6.13 1.63 -5.07
CA GLU A 91 -4.69 1.58 -4.83
C GLU A 91 -4.09 2.99 -4.81
N PHE A 92 -3.09 3.17 -3.94
CA PHE A 92 -2.22 4.34 -3.99
C PHE A 92 -0.89 3.96 -4.63
N ILE A 93 -0.40 4.81 -5.52
CA ILE A 93 0.88 4.68 -6.21
C ILE A 93 1.82 5.72 -5.63
N LEU A 94 2.89 5.24 -5.00
CA LEU A 94 4.01 6.06 -4.53
C LEU A 94 5.02 6.16 -5.67
N GLU A 95 5.36 7.38 -6.08
CA GLU A 95 6.41 7.65 -7.05
C GLU A 95 7.52 8.44 -6.36
N ILE A 96 8.74 7.90 -6.43
CA ILE A 96 9.94 8.50 -5.86
C ILE A 96 10.81 8.97 -7.03
N ASP A 97 11.46 10.13 -6.87
CA ASP A 97 12.28 10.77 -7.92
C ASP A 97 13.35 9.84 -8.55
N ASP A 98 13.78 8.78 -7.87
CA ASP A 98 14.72 7.78 -8.38
C ASP A 98 14.05 6.68 -9.24
N SER A 99 12.88 6.97 -9.80
CA SER A 99 12.07 6.07 -10.63
C SER A 99 11.52 4.84 -9.90
N ARG A 100 11.68 4.73 -8.57
CA ARG A 100 11.02 3.67 -7.79
C ARG A 100 9.53 3.97 -7.70
N THR A 101 8.72 2.97 -8.01
CA THR A 101 7.27 3.01 -7.80
C THR A 101 6.84 1.88 -6.87
N ASN A 102 5.93 2.17 -5.95
CA ASN A 102 5.36 1.16 -5.05
C ASN A 102 3.84 1.32 -4.94
N LYS A 103 3.12 0.20 -4.80
CA LYS A 103 1.66 0.15 -4.77
C LYS A 103 1.16 -0.25 -3.40
N PHE A 104 0.20 0.53 -2.91
CA PHE A 104 -0.49 0.32 -1.65
C PHE A 104 -1.97 0.07 -1.90
N ILE A 105 -2.60 -0.66 -1.00
CA ILE A 105 -4.03 -0.94 -1.07
C ILE A 105 -4.78 0.14 -0.31
N ALA A 106 -5.77 0.75 -0.95
CA ALA A 106 -6.71 1.67 -0.34
C ALA A 106 -7.95 0.90 0.13
N LYS A 107 -8.42 1.17 1.35
CA LYS A 107 -9.69 0.62 1.86
C LYS A 107 -10.47 1.66 2.63
N LEU A 108 -11.75 1.79 2.28
CA LEU A 108 -12.70 2.58 3.06
C LEU A 108 -13.27 1.71 4.19
N GLU A 109 -12.87 1.99 5.43
CA GLU A 109 -13.30 1.27 6.63
C GLU A 109 -13.76 2.29 7.68
N ASN A 110 -14.94 2.09 8.26
CA ASN A 110 -15.51 3.03 9.23
C ASN A 110 -15.55 4.49 8.73
N ARG A 111 -15.86 4.69 7.44
CA ARG A 111 -15.88 6.00 6.74
C ARG A 111 -14.53 6.70 6.68
N ARG A 112 -13.44 5.96 6.86
CA ARG A 112 -12.07 6.47 6.80
C ARG A 112 -11.27 5.69 5.78
N LEU A 113 -10.47 6.40 4.98
CA LEU A 113 -9.62 5.79 3.96
C LEU A 113 -8.30 5.35 4.59
N ASN A 114 -8.08 4.05 4.69
CA ASN A 114 -6.90 3.42 5.28
C ASN A 114 -5.99 2.85 4.19
N ILE A 115 -4.67 2.96 4.41
CA ILE A 115 -3.65 2.47 3.50
C ILE A 115 -2.99 1.23 4.07
N TYR A 116 -2.84 0.22 3.21
CA TYR A 116 -2.27 -1.08 3.57
C TYR A 116 -1.13 -1.48 2.62
N GLN A 117 -0.08 -2.06 3.17
CA GLN A 117 0.99 -2.69 2.41
C GLN A 117 0.74 -4.21 2.30
N ARG A 118 1.01 -4.79 1.14
CA ARG A 118 1.04 -6.27 1.00
C ARG A 118 2.28 -6.81 1.69
N ILE A 119 2.12 -7.76 2.59
CA ILE A 119 3.25 -8.49 3.17
C ILE A 119 3.62 -9.60 2.18
N ASN A 120 4.76 -9.47 1.53
CA ASN A 120 5.39 -10.60 0.86
C ASN A 120 5.99 -11.51 1.94
N LYS A 121 5.50 -12.75 2.02
CA LYS A 121 5.90 -13.73 3.04
C LYS A 121 7.40 -14.10 3.07
N TRP A 122 8.23 -13.50 2.21
CA TRP A 122 9.62 -13.88 1.99
C TRP A 122 10.64 -12.81 2.42
N SER A 123 10.20 -11.68 2.99
CA SER A 123 11.12 -10.58 3.38
C SER A 123 11.61 -10.62 4.81
N HIS A 124 11.04 -11.48 5.65
CA HIS A 124 11.64 -11.86 6.91
C HIS A 124 12.00 -13.33 6.78
N GLY A 125 13.29 -13.62 6.61
CA GLY A 125 13.80 -14.94 6.99
C GLY A 125 13.40 -15.14 8.45
N THR A 126 12.44 -16.01 8.68
CA THR A 126 12.06 -16.46 10.02
C THR A 126 13.30 -17.07 10.67
N PRO A 127 13.83 -16.53 11.78
CA PRO A 127 14.91 -17.19 12.52
C PRO A 127 14.42 -18.43 13.29
N GLU A 128 13.15 -18.81 13.16
CA GLU A 128 12.52 -19.83 13.99
C GLU A 128 12.95 -21.26 13.65
N GLU A 129 13.64 -21.48 12.53
CA GLU A 129 14.29 -22.77 12.20
C GLU A 129 15.81 -22.78 12.50
N SER A 130 16.34 -21.77 13.21
CA SER A 130 17.77 -21.71 13.58
C SER A 130 18.09 -22.33 14.95
N TRP A 131 17.09 -22.71 15.75
CA TRP A 131 17.31 -23.28 17.09
C TRP A 131 17.41 -24.81 17.12
N ASP A 132 17.07 -25.51 16.03
CA ASP A 132 17.13 -26.98 15.94
C ASP A 132 18.51 -27.53 15.50
N LEU A 133 19.53 -26.68 15.36
CA LEU A 133 20.89 -27.08 14.95
C LEU A 133 21.94 -27.06 16.06
N TRP A 134 21.55 -26.86 17.32
CA TRP A 134 22.48 -26.84 18.47
C TRP A 134 22.17 -27.83 19.61
N HIS A 135 21.22 -28.77 19.44
CA HIS A 135 20.89 -29.72 20.52
C HIS A 135 21.57 -31.09 20.48
N ASP A 136 22.27 -31.47 19.40
CA ASP A 136 23.01 -32.74 19.36
C ASP A 136 24.51 -32.50 19.34
N GLY A 137 25.09 -32.21 20.51
CA GLY A 137 26.52 -31.97 20.57
C GLY A 137 27.17 -31.78 21.93
N TRP A 138 26.52 -32.12 23.05
CA TRP A 138 27.27 -32.45 24.27
C TRP A 138 26.41 -33.11 25.35
N ALA A 139 26.69 -34.37 25.61
CA ALA A 139 26.68 -34.95 26.95
C ALA A 139 27.78 -36.05 26.99
N PRO A 140 28.43 -36.23 28.14
CA PRO A 140 29.84 -36.64 28.28
C PRO A 140 30.16 -38.10 27.94
#